data_AF-A0A0E9M0Y1-F1
#
_entry.id   AF-A0A0E9M0Y1-F1
#
_cell.length_a   1.000
_cell.length_b   1.000
_cell.length_c   1.000
_cell.angle_alpha   90.00
_cell.angle_beta   90.00
_cell.angle_gamma   90.00
#
_symmetry.space_group_name_H-M   'P 1'
#
loop_
_entity.id
_entity.type
_entity.pdbx_description
1 polymer ?
#
loop_
_entity_poly.entity_id
_entity_poly.type
_entity_poly.pdbx_seq_one_letter_code
_entity_poly.pdbx_strand_id
1 'polypeptide(L)'
;MHQDFIDLIKADDHPYIAIRFHYNPYELFEKNGQTGTIDSEIYITLAGEEKKYAIPGQIHLCQDKALRINGNIKINLNDFHLKPPSKFMGMVKVNNEVFVNFGLKMEQNLITRK
;
A
#
# COMPACT_ATOMS: atom_id res chain seq x y z
N MET A 1 20.54 1.98 8.68
CA MET A 1 19.20 2.41 8.22
C MET A 1 18.45 1.25 7.55
N HIS A 2 18.99 0.59 6.52
CA HIS A 2 18.34 -0.58 5.92
C HIS A 2 18.15 -1.74 6.91
N GLN A 3 19.23 -2.20 7.55
CA GLN A 3 19.13 -3.31 8.52
C GLN A 3 18.19 -2.99 9.68
N ASP A 4 18.28 -1.77 10.23
CA ASP A 4 17.38 -1.32 11.30
C ASP A 4 15.89 -1.42 10.89
N PHE A 5 15.57 -1.20 9.61
CA PHE A 5 14.21 -1.35 9.09
C PHE A 5 13.81 -2.82 8.94
N ILE A 6 14.70 -3.66 8.39
CA ILE A 6 14.48 -5.12 8.27
C ILE A 6 14.22 -5.76 9.63
N ASP A 7 15.00 -5.39 10.65
CA ASP A 7 14.84 -5.85 12.02
C ASP A 7 13.53 -5.33 12.63
N LEU A 8 13.20 -4.04 12.41
CA LEU A 8 11.98 -3.42 12.89
C LEU A 8 10.72 -4.15 12.39
N ILE A 9 10.69 -4.55 11.13
CA ILE A 9 9.53 -5.23 10.53
C ILE A 9 9.54 -6.74 10.75
N LYS A 10 10.52 -7.28 11.50
CA LYS A 10 10.71 -8.71 11.78
C LYS A 10 10.78 -9.55 10.50
N ALA A 11 11.57 -9.13 9.53
CA ALA A 11 11.59 -9.75 8.20
C ALA A 11 12.03 -11.24 8.21
N ASP A 12 12.80 -11.66 9.21
CA ASP A 12 13.21 -13.07 9.34
C ASP A 12 11.99 -13.99 9.58
N ASP A 13 11.01 -13.53 10.37
CA ASP A 13 9.77 -14.27 10.67
C ASP A 13 8.63 -13.90 9.70
N HIS A 14 8.63 -12.67 9.19
CA HIS A 14 7.61 -12.10 8.34
C HIS A 14 8.24 -11.46 7.09
N PRO A 15 8.72 -12.27 6.12
CA PRO A 15 9.55 -11.81 5.01
C PRO A 15 8.81 -11.01 3.94
N TYR A 16 7.50 -10.82 4.11
CA TYR A 16 6.65 -10.15 3.14
C TYR A 16 5.90 -8.98 3.75
N ILE A 17 5.86 -7.88 3.01
CA ILE A 17 4.86 -6.82 3.16
C ILE A 17 3.76 -7.12 2.15
N ALA A 18 2.53 -7.33 2.62
CA ALA A 18 1.41 -7.61 1.73
C ALA A 18 0.49 -6.40 1.66
N ILE A 19 0.13 -5.98 0.45
CA ILE A 19 -0.91 -4.98 0.20
C ILE A 19 -2.01 -5.66 -0.59
N ARG A 20 -3.19 -5.76 0.02
CA ARG A 20 -4.37 -6.37 -0.58
C ARG A 20 -5.39 -5.28 -0.88
N PHE A 21 -5.69 -5.10 -2.15
CA PHE A 21 -6.70 -4.16 -2.62
C PHE A 21 -8.08 -4.81 -2.54
N HIS A 22 -9.02 -4.15 -1.88
CA HIS A 22 -10.43 -4.44 -2.03
C HIS A 22 -11.00 -3.46 -3.04
N TYR A 23 -11.35 -3.95 -4.22
CA TYR A 23 -12.00 -3.16 -5.26
C TYR A 23 -13.11 -3.99 -5.89
N ASN A 24 -14.19 -3.30 -6.26
CA ASN A 24 -15.23 -3.88 -7.08
C ASN A 24 -14.81 -3.74 -8.56
N PRO A 25 -14.55 -4.85 -9.29
CA PRO A 25 -14.10 -4.75 -10.67
C PRO A 25 -15.13 -4.06 -11.56
N TYR A 26 -16.43 -4.12 -11.24
CA TYR A 26 -17.49 -3.51 -12.04
C TYR A 26 -17.45 -1.97 -12.00
N GLU A 27 -17.04 -1.36 -10.88
CA GLU A 27 -16.88 0.10 -10.75
C GLU A 27 -15.76 0.66 -11.65
N LEU A 28 -14.81 -0.19 -12.06
CA LEU A 28 -13.75 0.17 -12.99
C LEU A 28 -14.24 0.25 -14.44
N PHE A 29 -15.24 -0.57 -14.80
CA PHE A 29 -15.74 -0.70 -16.18
C PHE A 29 -16.80 0.35 -16.53
N GLU A 30 -17.57 0.84 -15.55
CA GLU A 30 -18.61 1.86 -15.80
C GLU A 30 -18.03 3.21 -16.25
N LYS A 31 -16.76 3.49 -15.98
CA LYS A 31 -16.14 4.78 -16.30
C LYS A 31 -15.74 4.98 -17.76
N ASN A 32 -16.00 4.03 -18.67
CA ASN A 32 -15.83 4.19 -20.14
C ASN A 32 -14.53 4.92 -20.58
N GLY A 33 -13.39 4.65 -19.93
CA GLY A 33 -12.10 5.27 -20.25
C GLY A 33 -11.84 6.65 -19.63
N GLN A 34 -12.68 7.12 -18.70
CA GLN A 34 -12.40 8.33 -17.91
C GLN A 34 -11.57 8.02 -16.67
N THR A 35 -10.65 8.93 -16.34
CA THR A 35 -9.94 8.93 -15.05
C THR A 35 -10.97 9.13 -13.93
N GLY A 36 -10.88 8.33 -12.87
CA GLY A 36 -11.78 8.42 -11.74
C GLY A 36 -11.06 8.22 -10.42
N THR A 37 -11.56 8.87 -9.38
CA THR A 37 -11.22 8.46 -8.01
C THR A 37 -11.96 7.17 -7.68
N ILE A 38 -11.27 6.28 -6.98
CA ILE A 38 -11.89 5.14 -6.30
C ILE A 38 -11.55 5.26 -4.83
N ASP A 39 -12.59 5.25 -4.01
CA ASP A 39 -12.45 5.05 -2.58
C ASP A 39 -12.19 3.56 -2.38
N SER A 40 -10.91 3.20 -2.36
CA SER A 40 -10.52 1.80 -2.20
C SER A 40 -10.09 1.58 -0.76
N GLU A 41 -10.66 0.53 -0.19
CA GLU A 41 -10.18 -0.03 1.06
C GLU A 41 -9.04 -0.99 0.75
N ILE A 42 -7.90 -0.79 1.39
CA ILE A 42 -6.79 -1.73 1.30
C ILE A 42 -6.48 -2.32 2.67
N TYR A 43 -5.88 -3.49 2.64
CA TYR A 43 -5.36 -4.16 3.82
C TYR A 43 -3.85 -4.26 3.68
N ILE A 44 -3.13 -3.73 4.65
CA ILE A 44 -1.67 -3.82 4.73
C ILE A 44 -1.33 -4.83 5.80
N THR A 45 -0.50 -5.81 5.46
CA THR A 45 0.11 -6.72 6.42
C THR A 45 1.60 -6.39 6.56
N LEU A 46 2.03 -6.14 7.79
CA LEU A 46 3.41 -5.82 8.15
C LEU A 46 3.75 -6.46 9.49
N ALA A 47 4.91 -7.12 9.59
CA ALA A 47 5.37 -7.78 10.82
C ALA A 47 4.33 -8.75 11.44
N GLY A 48 3.54 -9.42 10.60
CA GLY A 48 2.49 -10.37 11.01
C GLY A 48 1.13 -9.75 11.36
N GLU A 49 1.04 -8.42 11.42
CA GLU A 49 -0.19 -7.69 11.77
C GLU A 49 -0.86 -7.12 10.51
N GLU A 50 -2.19 -7.30 10.37
CA GLU A 50 -2.98 -6.73 9.27
C GLU A 50 -3.77 -5.50 9.74
N LYS A 51 -3.71 -4.41 8.98
CA LYS A 51 -4.47 -3.18 9.21
C LYS A 51 -5.15 -2.69 7.95
N LYS A 52 -6.38 -2.23 8.14
CA LYS A 52 -7.22 -1.66 7.08
C LYS A 52 -6.98 -0.17 6.97
N TYR A 53 -6.82 0.31 5.74
CA TYR A 53 -6.70 1.73 5.43
C TYR A 53 -7.67 2.11 4.31
N ALA A 54 -8.26 3.29 4.43
CA ALA A 54 -8.96 3.93 3.32
C ALA A 54 -7.95 4.76 2.54
N ILE A 55 -7.85 4.52 1.22
CA ILE A 55 -7.00 5.34 0.35
C ILE A 55 -7.90 6.13 -0.60
N PRO A 56 -7.68 7.45 -0.74
CA PRO A 56 -8.13 8.18 -1.92
C PRO A 56 -7.29 7.72 -3.12
N GLY A 57 -7.63 6.57 -3.71
CA GLY A 57 -6.91 6.02 -4.86
C GLY A 57 -7.30 6.77 -6.13
N GLN A 58 -6.33 7.25 -6.90
CA GLN A 58 -6.60 7.75 -8.25
C GLN A 58 -6.40 6.60 -9.22
N ILE A 59 -7.47 6.30 -9.97
CA ILE A 59 -7.42 5.28 -11.02
C ILE A 59 -7.43 5.99 -12.36
N HIS A 60 -6.37 5.73 -13.11
CA HIS A 60 -6.22 6.21 -14.47
C HIS A 60 -6.41 5.02 -15.40
N LEU A 61 -7.54 4.98 -16.11
CA LEU A 61 -7.62 4.16 -17.32
C LEU A 61 -6.78 4.85 -18.39
N CYS A 62 -5.80 4.13 -18.91
CA CYS A 62 -4.92 4.65 -19.93
C CYS A 62 -5.31 4.14 -21.32
N GLN A 63 -4.86 4.86 -22.35
CA GLN A 63 -5.18 4.56 -23.75
C GLN A 63 -4.72 3.16 -24.20
N ASP A 64 -3.74 2.56 -23.51
CA ASP A 64 -3.24 1.20 -23.73
C ASP A 64 -4.15 0.11 -23.15
N LYS A 65 -5.38 0.45 -22.72
CA LYS A 65 -6.33 -0.43 -22.01
C LYS A 65 -5.77 -1.03 -20.72
N ALA A 66 -4.60 -0.57 -20.25
CA ALA A 66 -4.07 -0.95 -18.96
C ALA A 66 -4.66 -0.05 -17.88
N LEU A 67 -4.98 -0.68 -16.75
CA LEU A 67 -5.43 0.04 -15.58
C LEU A 67 -4.21 0.47 -14.77
N ARG A 68 -4.07 1.78 -14.50
CA ARG A 68 -3.04 2.30 -13.62
C ARG A 68 -3.66 2.79 -12.33
N ILE A 69 -3.15 2.30 -11.20
CA ILE A 69 -3.56 2.70 -9.86
C ILE A 69 -2.36 3.38 -9.22
N ASN A 70 -2.51 4.66 -8.90
CA ASN A 70 -1.52 5.39 -8.12
C ASN A 70 -2.13 5.74 -6.77
N GLY A 71 -1.34 5.55 -5.72
CA GLY A 71 -1.75 5.88 -4.38
C GLY A 71 -0.58 6.26 -3.50
N ASN A 72 -0.88 7.08 -2.51
CA ASN A 72 0.00 7.31 -1.38
C ASN A 72 -0.74 6.91 -0.11
N ILE A 73 0.00 6.39 0.85
CA ILE A 73 -0.53 6.03 2.15
C ILE A 73 0.45 6.42 3.23
N LYS A 74 -0.09 6.99 4.30
CA LYS A 74 0.62 7.29 5.52
C LYS A 74 0.31 6.21 6.54
N ILE A 75 1.33 5.44 6.90
CA ILE A 75 1.24 4.30 7.80
C ILE A 75 1.81 4.71 9.15
N ASN A 76 1.07 4.44 10.24
CA ASN A 76 1.60 4.60 11.59
C ASN A 76 2.16 3.25 12.07
N LEU A 77 3.44 3.21 12.41
CA LEU A 77 4.13 2.01 12.91
C LEU A 77 3.48 1.44 14.18
N ASN A 78 2.85 2.29 14.99
CA ASN A 78 2.14 1.83 16.19
C ASN A 78 0.92 0.98 15.87
N ASP A 79 0.30 1.16 14.69
CA ASP A 79 -0.81 0.33 14.26
C ASP A 79 -0.37 -1.15 14.16
N PHE A 80 0.91 -1.40 13.85
CA PHE A 80 1.49 -2.74 13.73
C PHE A 80 2.29 -3.14 14.97
N HIS A 81 2.11 -2.43 16.09
CA HIS A 81 2.87 -2.62 17.32
C HIS A 81 4.40 -2.50 17.14
N LEU A 82 4.84 -1.74 16.13
CA LEU A 82 6.25 -1.49 15.84
C LEU A 82 6.71 -0.20 16.51
N LYS A 83 7.83 -0.28 17.22
CA LYS A 83 8.47 0.89 17.85
C LYS A 83 9.72 1.26 17.06
N PRO A 84 9.80 2.47 16.49
CA PRO A 84 10.98 2.85 15.74
C PRO A 84 12.22 2.85 16.62
N PRO A 85 13.37 2.44 16.07
CA PRO A 85 14.63 2.46 16.80
C PRO A 85 15.05 3.91 17.11
N SER A 86 15.63 4.11 18.30
CA SER A 86 16.29 5.35 18.67
C SER A 86 17.81 5.15 18.68
N LYS A 87 18.56 6.14 18.20
CA LYS A 87 20.03 6.13 18.22
C LYS A 87 20.55 7.29 19.06
N PHE A 88 21.80 7.19 19.51
CA PHE A 88 22.48 8.21 20.31
C PHE A 88 21.68 8.64 21.55
N MET A 89 21.28 7.68 22.40
CA MET A 89 20.48 7.92 23.61
C MET A 89 19.21 8.77 23.37
N GLY A 90 18.59 8.65 22.19
CA GLY A 90 17.37 9.36 21.84
C GLY A 90 17.56 10.69 21.11
N MET A 91 18.80 11.11 20.82
CA MET A 91 19.05 12.31 20.01
C MET A 91 18.61 12.14 18.55
N VAL A 92 18.59 10.91 18.04
CA VAL A 92 18.09 10.60 16.70
C VAL A 92 16.90 9.66 16.82
N LYS A 93 15.71 10.18 16.54
CA LYS A 93 14.44 9.45 16.59
C LYS A 93 13.82 9.41 15.19
N VAL A 94 13.56 8.21 14.69
CA VAL A 94 12.78 8.02 13.46
C VAL A 94 11.31 8.29 13.79
N ASN A 95 10.61 8.99 12.89
CA ASN A 95 9.18 9.26 13.06
C ASN A 95 8.40 7.94 13.08
N ASN A 96 7.27 7.91 13.80
CA ASN A 96 6.37 6.75 13.81
C ASN A 96 5.63 6.56 12.48
N GLU A 97 5.83 7.45 11.52
CA GLU A 97 5.06 7.51 10.30
C GLU A 97 5.93 7.12 9.10
N VAL A 98 5.45 6.18 8.30
CA VAL A 98 6.05 5.75 7.04
C VAL A 98 5.13 6.15 5.90
N PHE A 99 5.70 6.80 4.88
CA PHE A 99 4.97 7.15 3.67
C PHE A 99 5.27 6.12 2.59
N VAL A 100 4.25 5.43 2.10
CA VAL A 100 4.37 4.50 0.98
C VAL A 100 3.69 5.12 -0.23
N ASN A 101 4.46 5.31 -1.29
CA ASN A 101 3.95 5.67 -2.61
C ASN A 101 3.98 4.42 -3.48
N PHE A 102 2.88 4.10 -4.14
CA PHE A 102 2.81 2.93 -5.01
C PHE A 102 2.15 3.28 -6.34
N GLY A 103 2.62 2.60 -7.38
CA GLY A 103 2.05 2.64 -8.72
C GLY A 103 1.91 1.21 -9.23
N LEU A 104 0.69 0.83 -9.60
CA LEU A 104 0.37 -0.48 -10.15
C LEU A 104 -0.08 -0.31 -11.60
N LYS A 105 0.38 -1.21 -12.47
CA LYS A 105 -0.14 -1.37 -13.82
C LYS A 105 -0.75 -2.76 -13.92
N MET A 106 -2.05 -2.84 -14.15
CA MET A 106 -2.76 -4.10 -14.38
C MET A 106 -3.14 -4.22 -15.85
N GLU A 107 -2.75 -5.33 -16.46
CA GLU A 107 -3.16 -5.66 -17.82
C GLU A 107 -4.63 -6.09 -17.84
N GLN A 108 -5.34 -5.76 -18.91
CA GLN A 108 -6.78 -6.00 -19.04
C GLN A 108 -7.16 -7.48 -18.90
N ASN A 109 -6.32 -8.38 -19.42
CA ASN A 109 -6.47 -9.85 -19.35
C ASN A 109 -6.45 -10.42 -17.91
N LEU A 110 -5.89 -9.69 -16.93
CA LEU A 110 -5.90 -10.08 -15.52
C LEU A 110 -7.21 -9.68 -14.82
N ILE A 111 -7.98 -8.77 -15.41
CA ILE A 111 -9.22 -8.22 -14.84
C ILE A 111 -10.45 -8.98 -15.38
N THR A 112 -10.36 -9.57 -16.58
CA THR A 112 -11.51 -10.19 -17.29
C THR A 112 -11.44 -11.71 -17.45
N ARG A 113 -10.82 -12.46 -16.53
CA ARG A 113 -10.97 -13.93 -16.56
C ARG A 113 -12.41 -14.33 -16.23
N LYS A 114 -13.21 -14.54 -17.29
CA LYS A 114 -14.32 -15.50 -17.31
C LYS A 114 -13.77 -16.92 -17.36
#